data_AF-X1D481-F1
#
_entry.id   AF-X1D481-F1
#
_cell.length_a   1.000
_cell.length_b   1.000
_cell.length_c   1.000
_cell.angle_alpha   90.00
_cell.angle_beta   90.00
_cell.angle_gamma   90.00
#
_symmetry.space_group_name_H-M   'P 1'
#
loop_
_entity.id
_entity.type
_entity.pdbx_description
1 polymer ?
#
loop_
_entity_poly.entity_id
_entity_poly.type
_entity_poly.pdbx_seq_one_letter_code
_entity_poly.pdbx_strand_id
1 'polypeptide(L)'
;ILLTGLIGGLGKGRCRSSAAHAFNYAMTSFTETRTSLHGEKVAFGVVMMLILEKRSKEEIKGLLRFYSLLGLPLTLERLGFVKNEKNLVRLAEEICKKESNVHRLPFPVNKDMVHQALLEANTRGEGIEEEN
;
A
#
# COMPACT_ATOMS: atom_id res chain seq x y z
N ILE A 1 11.87 13.26 1.37
CA ILE A 1 10.99 14.43 1.63
C ILE A 1 10.21 14.82 0.36
N LEU A 2 10.87 14.97 -0.80
CA LEU A 2 10.21 15.26 -2.09
C LEU A 2 9.16 14.21 -2.52
N LEU A 3 9.46 12.92 -2.41
CA LEU A 3 8.52 11.83 -2.72
C LEU A 3 7.31 11.80 -1.79
N THR A 4 7.50 12.01 -0.49
CA THR A 4 6.42 12.09 0.49
C THR A 4 5.50 13.27 0.22
N GLY A 5 6.07 14.42 -0.18
CA GLY A 5 5.31 15.61 -0.58
C GLY A 5 4.53 15.42 -1.88
N LEU A 6 5.10 14.73 -2.87
CA LEU A 6 4.42 14.42 -4.13
C LEU A 6 3.24 13.47 -3.93
N ILE A 7 3.45 12.37 -3.19
CA ILE A 7 2.40 11.39 -2.89
C ILE A 7 1.32 12.02 -1.99
N GLY A 8 1.72 12.84 -1.01
CA GLY A 8 0.80 13.63 -0.19
C GLY A 8 0.01 14.67 -0.98
N GLY A 9 0.62 15.29 -2.00
CA GLY A 9 0.00 16.31 -2.86
C GLY A 9 -0.97 15.76 -3.91
N LEU A 10 -0.74 14.54 -4.42
CA LEU A 10 -1.69 13.82 -5.29
C LEU A 10 -2.97 13.43 -4.52
N GLY A 11 -2.88 13.30 -3.18
CA GLY A 11 -4.00 13.11 -2.27
C GLY A 11 -4.74 14.41 -1.95
N LYS A 12 -5.36 15.07 -2.95
CA LYS A 12 -6.32 16.17 -2.68
C LYS A 12 -7.50 15.64 -1.85
N GLY A 13 -7.41 15.80 -0.53
CA GLY A 13 -8.44 15.48 0.45
C GLY A 13 -7.85 14.91 1.74
N ARG A 14 -8.22 15.48 2.90
CA ARG A 14 -7.73 15.12 4.25
C ARG A 14 -7.89 13.63 4.64
N CYS A 15 -8.54 12.80 3.82
CA CYS A 15 -8.77 11.37 4.06
C CYS A 15 -7.86 10.42 3.26
N ARG A 16 -7.25 10.84 2.13
CA ARG A 16 -6.61 9.93 1.14
C ARG A 16 -5.21 9.45 1.50
N SER A 17 -4.67 9.79 2.66
CA SER A 17 -3.39 9.24 3.14
C SER A 17 -3.56 8.24 4.28
N SER A 18 -4.78 8.06 4.80
CA SER A 18 -5.01 7.37 6.08
C SER A 18 -4.70 5.88 6.02
N ALA A 19 -5.21 5.17 5.01
CA ALA A 19 -4.93 3.74 4.83
C ALA A 19 -3.48 3.48 4.37
N ALA A 20 -2.92 4.37 3.54
CA ALA A 20 -1.51 4.28 3.14
C ALA A 20 -0.55 4.43 4.34
N HIS A 21 -0.86 5.34 5.26
CA HIS A 21 -0.08 5.48 6.50
C HIS A 21 -0.33 4.31 7.45
N ALA A 22 -1.56 3.79 7.55
CA ALA A 22 -1.84 2.57 8.32
C ALA A 22 -0.98 1.40 7.83
N PHE A 23 -0.86 1.19 6.52
CA PHE A 23 0.07 0.22 5.93
C PHE A 23 1.52 0.49 6.35
N ASN A 24 2.01 1.73 6.19
CA ASN A 24 3.37 2.08 6.58
C ASN A 24 3.65 1.81 8.07
N TYR A 25 2.71 2.12 8.96
CA TYR A 25 2.86 1.83 10.40
C TYR A 25 2.88 0.32 10.65
N ALA A 26 1.97 -0.43 10.03
CA ALA A 26 1.92 -1.89 10.16
C ALA A 26 3.22 -2.56 9.68
N MET A 27 3.83 -2.06 8.61
CA MET A 27 5.12 -2.54 8.10
C MET A 27 6.24 -2.40 9.15
N THR A 28 6.19 -1.41 10.06
CA THR A 28 7.19 -1.26 11.11
C THR A 28 7.21 -2.43 12.13
N SER A 29 6.13 -3.21 12.20
CA SER A 29 6.03 -4.44 12.99
C SER A 29 6.81 -5.63 12.40
N PHE A 30 7.38 -5.46 11.20
CA PHE A 30 8.16 -6.45 10.44
C PHE A 30 9.59 -5.94 10.26
N THR A 31 10.53 -6.56 10.97
CA THR A 31 11.94 -6.14 11.05
C THR A 31 12.65 -6.12 9.70
N GLU A 32 12.29 -7.04 8.81
CA GLU A 32 12.81 -7.22 7.46
C GLU A 32 12.50 -6.03 6.54
N THR A 33 11.42 -5.29 6.82
CA THR A 33 11.00 -4.16 5.99
C THR A 33 11.68 -2.83 6.38
N ARG A 34 12.56 -2.85 7.40
CA ARG A 34 13.20 -1.62 7.92
C ARG A 34 14.14 -0.95 6.92
N THR A 35 14.63 -1.70 5.94
CA THR A 35 15.48 -1.19 4.85
C THR A 35 14.71 -0.32 3.87
N SER A 36 13.39 -0.54 3.70
CA SER A 36 12.56 0.28 2.83
C SER A 36 12.25 1.64 3.43
N LEU A 37 12.35 2.66 2.59
CA LEU A 37 12.11 4.05 2.92
C LEU A 37 10.62 4.30 3.19
N HIS A 38 10.33 5.31 4.02
CA HIS A 38 8.95 5.68 4.34
C HIS A 38 8.12 5.98 3.08
N GLY A 39 8.68 6.72 2.12
CA GLY A 39 7.99 7.05 0.87
C GLY A 39 7.66 5.83 0.01
N GLU A 40 8.51 4.81 0.03
CA GLU A 40 8.30 3.55 -0.70
C GLU A 40 7.13 2.76 -0.11
N LYS A 41 7.09 2.63 1.23
CA LYS A 41 5.98 1.97 1.93
C LYS A 41 4.66 2.70 1.70
N VAL A 42 4.68 4.03 1.78
CA VAL A 42 3.49 4.85 1.54
C VAL A 42 3.01 4.71 0.10
N ALA A 43 3.91 4.64 -0.89
CA ALA A 43 3.53 4.44 -2.30
C ALA A 43 2.72 3.15 -2.49
N PHE A 44 3.22 2.02 -2.00
CA PHE A 44 2.47 0.76 -2.05
C PHE A 44 1.14 0.85 -1.28
N GLY A 45 1.15 1.47 -0.10
CA GLY A 45 -0.05 1.69 0.70
C GLY A 45 -1.12 2.51 -0.02
N VAL A 46 -0.75 3.44 -0.92
CA VAL A 46 -1.70 4.17 -1.76
C VAL A 46 -2.37 3.24 -2.76
N VAL A 47 -1.62 2.34 -3.41
CA VAL A 47 -2.19 1.36 -4.35
C VAL A 47 -3.21 0.46 -3.65
N MET A 48 -2.83 -0.09 -2.49
CA MET A 48 -3.74 -0.89 -1.65
C MET A 48 -5.01 -0.10 -1.28
N MET A 49 -4.88 1.18 -0.92
CA MET A 49 -6.02 2.03 -0.61
C MET A 49 -6.93 2.27 -1.82
N LEU A 50 -6.38 2.52 -3.01
CA LEU A 50 -7.19 2.70 -4.23
C LEU A 50 -7.98 1.43 -4.58
N ILE A 51 -7.42 0.26 -4.29
CA ILE A 51 -8.11 -1.03 -4.42
C ILE A 51 -9.26 -1.13 -3.41
N LEU A 52 -9.03 -0.78 -2.13
CA LEU A 52 -10.09 -0.72 -1.12
C LEU A 52 -11.21 0.25 -1.50
N GLU A 53 -10.87 1.38 -2.11
CA GLU A 53 -11.81 2.37 -2.66
C GLU A 53 -12.51 1.91 -3.94
N LYS A 54 -12.17 0.73 -4.49
CA LYS A 54 -12.69 0.19 -5.74
C LYS A 54 -12.50 1.14 -6.94
N ARG A 55 -11.35 1.80 -7.00
CA ARG A 55 -10.97 2.66 -8.14
C ARG A 55 -10.78 1.84 -9.41
N SER A 56 -10.84 2.51 -10.57
CA SER A 56 -10.77 1.82 -11.86
C SER A 56 -9.42 1.13 -12.04
N LYS A 57 -9.42 0.03 -12.81
CA LYS A 57 -8.18 -0.71 -13.07
C LYS A 57 -7.16 0.14 -13.82
N GLU A 58 -7.65 1.03 -14.68
CA GLU A 58 -6.88 1.95 -15.50
C GLU A 58 -6.19 3.02 -14.65
N GLU A 59 -6.88 3.58 -13.64
CA GLU A 59 -6.29 4.55 -12.70
C GLU A 59 -5.15 3.90 -11.91
N ILE A 60 -5.39 2.70 -11.35
CA ILE A 60 -4.38 1.95 -10.60
C ILE A 60 -3.20 1.57 -11.50
N LYS A 61 -3.47 1.10 -12.73
CA LYS A 61 -2.42 0.74 -13.69
C LYS A 61 -1.57 1.94 -14.08
N GLY A 62 -2.19 3.10 -14.33
CA GLY A 62 -1.49 4.35 -14.61
C GLY A 62 -0.57 4.78 -13.46
N LEU A 63 -1.05 4.66 -12.22
CA LEU A 63 -0.23 4.96 -11.04
C LEU A 63 0.94 3.99 -10.87
N LEU A 64 0.72 2.69 -11.03
CA LEU A 64 1.78 1.69 -10.94
C LEU A 64 2.86 1.87 -12.03
N ARG A 65 2.46 2.19 -13.27
CA ARG A 65 3.42 2.54 -14.32
C ARG A 65 4.23 3.79 -13.95
N PHE A 66 3.59 4.80 -13.39
CA PHE A 66 4.30 5.98 -12.91
C PHE A 66 5.29 5.64 -11.78
N TYR A 67 4.89 4.81 -10.81
CA TYR A 67 5.79 4.34 -9.76
C TYR A 67 6.96 3.51 -10.31
N SER A 68 6.71 2.68 -11.31
CA SER A 68 7.75 1.92 -12.04
C SER A 68 8.79 2.85 -12.65
N LEU A 69 8.36 3.90 -13.36
CA LEU A 69 9.24 4.90 -13.97
C LEU A 69 10.10 5.65 -12.93
N LEU A 70 9.60 5.82 -11.71
CA LEU A 70 10.32 6.42 -10.60
C LEU A 70 11.24 5.43 -9.86
N GLY A 71 11.26 4.15 -10.27
CA GLY A 71 12.03 3.10 -9.61
C GLY A 71 11.47 2.68 -8.25
N LEU A 72 10.21 2.99 -7.96
CA LEU A 72 9.59 2.62 -6.68
C LEU A 72 9.26 1.12 -6.62
N PRO A 73 9.32 0.51 -5.43
CA PRO A 73 8.94 -0.89 -5.25
C PRO A 73 7.43 -1.05 -5.45
N LEU A 74 7.06 -1.97 -6.34
CA LEU A 74 5.65 -2.23 -6.69
C LEU A 74 5.08 -3.46 -5.98
N THR A 75 5.94 -4.27 -5.37
CA THR A 75 5.60 -5.54 -4.71
C THR A 75 6.02 -5.52 -3.25
N LEU A 76 5.38 -6.38 -2.45
CA LEU A 76 5.71 -6.55 -1.04
C LEU A 76 7.15 -7.06 -0.86
N GLU A 77 7.59 -7.97 -1.72
CA GLU A 77 8.94 -8.50 -1.72
C GLU A 77 10.00 -7.41 -1.95
N ARG A 78 9.75 -6.47 -2.87
CA ARG A 78 10.64 -5.32 -3.09
C ARG A 78 10.63 -4.32 -1.92
N LEU A 79 9.62 -4.35 -1.07
CA LEU A 79 9.60 -3.67 0.23
C LEU A 79 10.29 -4.46 1.35
N GLY A 80 10.98 -5.55 1.01
CA GLY A 80 11.65 -6.43 1.97
C GLY A 80 10.69 -7.26 2.82
N PHE A 81 9.41 -7.34 2.46
CA PHE A 81 8.42 -8.13 3.18
C PHE A 81 8.45 -9.59 2.73
N VAL A 82 8.49 -10.52 3.69
CA VAL A 82 8.37 -11.95 3.39
C VAL A 82 6.90 -12.30 3.17
N LYS A 83 6.50 -12.37 1.89
CA LYS A 83 5.14 -12.70 1.46
C LYS A 83 4.81 -14.18 1.70
N ASN A 84 4.19 -14.47 2.83
CA ASN A 84 3.53 -15.74 3.12
C ASN A 84 2.20 -15.47 3.83
N GLU A 85 1.29 -16.45 3.80
CA GLU A 85 -0.06 -16.27 4.30
C GLU A 85 -0.11 -15.84 5.77
N LYS A 86 0.72 -16.45 6.63
CA LYS A 86 0.81 -16.09 8.05
C LYS A 86 1.21 -14.62 8.25
N ASN A 87 2.18 -14.14 7.48
CA ASN A 87 2.64 -12.76 7.55
C ASN A 87 1.60 -11.79 6.96
N LEU A 88 0.92 -12.16 5.87
CA LEU A 88 -0.14 -11.36 5.26
C LEU A 88 -1.33 -11.17 6.19
N VAL A 89 -1.79 -12.26 6.84
CA VAL A 89 -2.82 -12.20 7.87
C VAL A 89 -2.39 -11.25 8.98
N ARG A 90 -1.18 -11.46 9.55
CA ARG A 90 -0.66 -10.57 10.61
C ARG A 90 -0.59 -9.11 10.15
N LEU A 91 -0.18 -8.85 8.92
CA LEU A 91 -0.11 -7.50 8.36
C LEU A 91 -1.50 -6.86 8.26
N ALA A 92 -2.50 -7.61 7.77
CA ALA A 92 -3.88 -7.14 7.73
C ALA A 92 -4.45 -6.86 9.13
N GLU A 93 -4.11 -7.68 10.13
CA GLU A 93 -4.49 -7.44 11.53
C GLU A 93 -3.87 -6.15 12.09
N GLU A 94 -2.58 -5.95 11.84
CA GLU A 94 -1.85 -4.73 12.24
C GLU A 94 -2.47 -3.48 11.61
N ILE A 95 -2.82 -3.54 10.31
CA ILE A 95 -3.50 -2.46 9.60
C ILE A 95 -4.89 -2.19 10.17
N CYS A 96 -5.62 -3.22 10.61
CA CYS A 96 -7.00 -3.10 11.12
C CYS A 96 -7.11 -2.88 12.63
N LYS A 97 -6.00 -2.64 13.35
CA LYS A 97 -6.04 -2.29 14.78
C LYS A 97 -7.05 -1.18 15.07
N LYS A 98 -7.68 -1.21 16.25
CA LYS A 98 -8.78 -0.29 16.63
C LYS A 98 -8.42 1.19 16.45
N GLU A 99 -7.19 1.57 16.79
CA GLU A 99 -6.68 2.95 16.68
C GLU A 99 -6.06 3.28 15.32
N SER A 100 -6.16 2.37 14.34
CA SER A 100 -5.54 2.54 13.03
C SER A 100 -6.22 3.62 12.20
N ASN A 101 -5.40 4.34 11.43
CA ASN A 101 -5.88 5.32 10.47
C ASN A 101 -6.72 4.73 9.34
N VAL A 102 -6.71 3.40 9.13
CA VAL A 102 -7.55 2.75 8.11
C VAL A 102 -9.04 3.03 8.35
N HIS A 103 -9.44 3.19 9.62
CA HIS A 103 -10.83 3.47 10.02
C HIS A 103 -11.30 4.89 9.71
N ARG A 104 -10.42 5.76 9.19
CA ARG A 104 -10.78 7.10 8.69
C ARG A 104 -11.29 7.09 7.25
N LEU A 105 -11.27 5.93 6.59
CA LEU A 105 -11.92 5.78 5.29
C LEU A 105 -13.44 5.99 5.43
N PRO A 106 -14.12 6.53 4.41
CA PRO A 106 -15.55 6.84 4.47
C PRO A 106 -16.45 5.59 4.38
N PHE A 107 -15.90 4.41 4.62
CA PHE A 107 -16.56 3.11 4.59
C PHE A 107 -15.88 2.16 5.60
N PRO A 108 -16.60 1.17 6.14
CA PRO A 108 -16.02 0.19 7.04
C PRO A 108 -14.98 -0.67 6.31
N VAL A 109 -13.86 -0.92 6.97
CA VAL A 109 -12.79 -1.80 6.48
C VAL A 109 -12.56 -2.92 7.47
N ASN A 110 -12.50 -4.15 6.97
CA ASN A 110 -12.18 -5.34 7.76
C ASN A 110 -10.87 -5.98 7.27
N LYS A 111 -10.38 -6.96 8.05
CA LYS A 111 -9.12 -7.66 7.80
C LYS A 111 -9.12 -8.37 6.43
N ASP A 112 -10.24 -8.98 6.05
CA ASP A 112 -10.35 -9.71 4.79
C ASP A 112 -10.23 -8.77 3.58
N MET A 113 -10.89 -7.60 3.64
CA MET A 113 -10.77 -6.57 2.62
C MET A 113 -9.32 -6.10 2.47
N VAL A 114 -8.62 -5.88 3.58
CA VAL A 114 -7.20 -5.46 3.55
C VAL A 114 -6.32 -6.57 2.99
N HIS A 115 -6.53 -7.81 3.43
CA HIS A 115 -5.78 -8.98 2.94
C HIS A 115 -5.93 -9.15 1.42
N GLN A 116 -7.16 -9.10 0.91
CA GLN A 116 -7.42 -9.16 -0.53
C GLN A 116 -6.80 -7.97 -1.27
N ALA A 117 -6.89 -6.76 -0.71
CA ALA A 117 -6.28 -5.57 -1.31
C ALA A 117 -4.74 -5.63 -1.35
N LEU A 118 -4.10 -6.22 -0.33
CA LEU A 118 -2.65 -6.45 -0.30
C LEU A 118 -2.21 -7.41 -1.40
N LEU A 119 -2.91 -8.54 -1.55
CA LEU A 119 -2.65 -9.53 -2.60
C LEU A 119 -2.86 -8.92 -3.98
N GLU A 120 -3.99 -8.23 -4.18
CA GLU A 120 -4.32 -7.61 -5.45
C GLU A 120 -3.32 -6.50 -5.82
N ALA A 121 -2.90 -5.66 -4.85
CA ALA A 121 -1.87 -4.65 -5.06
C ALA A 121 -0.56 -5.30 -5.52
N ASN A 122 -0.16 -6.38 -4.84
CA ASN A 122 1.05 -7.10 -5.16
C ASN A 122 1.02 -7.71 -6.57
N THR A 123 -0.06 -8.43 -6.91
CA THR A 123 -0.22 -9.06 -8.24
C THR A 123 -0.26 -8.04 -9.36
N ARG A 124 -0.92 -6.88 -9.15
CA ARG A 124 -0.90 -5.79 -10.14
C ARG A 124 0.49 -5.19 -10.29
N GLY A 125 1.26 -5.10 -9.20
CA GLY A 125 2.66 -4.67 -9.22
C GLY A 125 3.55 -5.63 -10.00
N GLU A 126 3.46 -6.93 -9.72
CA GLU A 126 4.17 -8.00 -10.46
C GLU A 126 3.89 -7.90 -11.96
N GLY A 127 2.62 -7.74 -12.36
CA GLY A 127 2.26 -7.61 -13.76
C GLY A 127 2.82 -6.37 -14.47
N ILE A 128 3.16 -5.29 -13.74
CA ILE A 128 3.88 -4.15 -14.34
C ILE A 128 5.38 -4.43 -14.44
N GLU A 129 5.95 -5.15 -13.48
CA GLU A 129 7.38 -5.53 -13.53
C GLU A 129 7.66 -6.50 -14.68
N GLU A 130 6.73 -7.40 -15.00
CA GLU A 130 6.81 -8.31 -16.15
C GLU A 130 6.62 -7.62 -17.51
N GLU A 131 5.94 -6.46 -17.55
CA GLU A 131 5.73 -5.68 -18.78
C GLU A 131 6.97 -4.87 -19.20
N ASN A 132 8.00 -4.76 -18.35
CA ASN A 132 9.23 -3.99 -18.58
C ASN A 132 10.44 -4.88 -18.86
#